data_AF-A0A3A5V5X0-F1
#
_entry.id   AF-A0A3A5V5X0-F1
#
_cell.length_a   1.000
_cell.length_b   1.000
_cell.length_c   1.000
_cell.angle_alpha   90.00
_cell.angle_beta   90.00
_cell.angle_gamma   90.00
#
_symmetry.space_group_name_H-M   'P 1'
#
loop_
_entity.id
_entity.type
_entity.pdbx_description
1 polymer ?
#
loop_
_entity_poly.entity_id
_entity_poly.type
_entity_poly.pdbx_seq_one_letter_code
_entity_poly.pdbx_strand_id
1 'polypeptide(L)'
;MTKAKKIAQKGLAKILRNRKEAHGKLITDEDILKGVEVSDAGNIDLWICPPHPHCPCCLDGLIELRNEVSEHKNILACHIEIIGVPQSERWTAAVNE
;
A
#
# COMPACT_ATOMS: atom_id res chain seq x y z
N MET A 1 -16.96 8.00 12.54
CA MET A 1 -16.39 7.31 11.35
C MET A 1 -17.43 7.35 10.24
N THR A 2 -17.09 7.92 9.08
CA THR A 2 -18.05 8.08 7.97
C THR A 2 -18.36 6.74 7.27
N LYS A 3 -19.45 6.72 6.50
CA LYS A 3 -19.80 5.57 5.64
C LYS A 3 -18.69 5.29 4.61
N ALA A 4 -18.15 6.34 3.98
CA ALA A 4 -17.07 6.23 3.00
C ALA A 4 -15.83 5.55 3.60
N LYS A 5 -15.34 6.05 4.74
CA LYS A 5 -14.23 5.46 5.50
C LYS A 5 -14.44 3.97 5.80
N LYS A 6 -15.64 3.59 6.27
CA LYS A 6 -15.96 2.19 6.58
C LYS A 6 -15.93 1.27 5.36
N ILE A 7 -16.38 1.75 4.20
CA ILE A 7 -16.39 0.96 2.96
C ILE A 7 -14.99 0.88 2.38
N ALA A 8 -14.23 1.98 2.35
CA ALA A 8 -12.84 2.00 1.91
C ALA A 8 -11.97 1.06 2.75
N GLN A 9 -12.08 1.11 4.09
CA GLN A 9 -11.35 0.21 4.99
C GLN A 9 -11.67 -1.28 4.74
N LYS A 10 -12.95 -1.60 4.46
CA LYS A 10 -13.33 -2.97 4.10
C LYS A 10 -12.81 -3.39 2.72
N GLY A 11 -12.74 -2.47 1.76
CA GLY A 11 -12.15 -2.69 0.45
C GLY A 11 -10.66 -3.00 0.59
N LEU A 12 -9.92 -2.13 1.26
CA LEU A 12 -8.51 -2.30 1.55
C LEU A 12 -8.23 -3.64 2.25
N ALA A 13 -8.98 -3.95 3.32
CA ALA A 13 -8.80 -5.20 4.05
C ALA A 13 -9.02 -6.44 3.17
N LYS A 14 -9.84 -6.37 2.12
CA LYS A 14 -10.02 -7.47 1.16
C LYS A 14 -8.84 -7.58 0.20
N ILE A 15 -8.33 -6.46 -0.30
CA ILE A 15 -7.18 -6.42 -1.22
C ILE A 15 -5.93 -6.94 -0.52
N LEU A 16 -5.69 -6.52 0.72
CA LEU A 16 -4.51 -6.95 1.48
C LEU A 16 -4.62 -8.39 2.00
N ARG A 17 -5.83 -8.97 2.03
CA ARG A 17 -6.07 -10.30 2.61
C ARG A 17 -5.29 -11.36 1.83
N ASN A 18 -4.38 -12.04 2.52
CA ASN A 18 -3.51 -13.08 1.96
C ASN A 18 -2.62 -12.61 0.80
N ARG A 19 -2.54 -11.30 0.54
CA ARG A 19 -1.66 -10.75 -0.48
C ARG A 19 -0.23 -10.93 -0.03
N LYS A 20 0.59 -11.47 -0.93
CA LYS A 20 2.02 -11.65 -0.72
C LYS A 20 2.78 -10.57 -1.48
N GLU A 21 3.91 -10.15 -0.93
CA GLU A 21 4.91 -9.43 -1.70
C GLU A 21 5.69 -10.40 -2.62
N ALA A 22 6.54 -9.86 -3.50
CA ALA A 22 7.22 -10.59 -4.56
C ALA A 22 8.00 -11.85 -4.10
N HIS A 23 8.41 -11.92 -2.82
CA HIS A 23 9.18 -13.02 -2.22
C HIS A 23 8.36 -13.89 -1.27
N GLY A 24 7.04 -13.73 -1.25
CA GLY A 24 6.12 -14.64 -0.59
C GLY A 24 5.76 -14.30 0.86
N LYS A 25 6.33 -13.26 1.46
CA LYS A 25 5.85 -12.73 2.76
C LYS A 25 4.50 -12.05 2.60
N LEU A 26 3.69 -12.05 3.65
CA LEU A 26 2.42 -11.33 3.63
C LEU A 26 2.70 -9.82 3.61
N ILE A 27 1.98 -9.07 2.77
CA ILE A 27 2.11 -7.61 2.75
C ILE A 27 1.73 -7.00 4.12
N THR A 28 0.84 -7.66 4.87
CA THR A 28 0.39 -7.25 6.21
C THR A 28 1.35 -7.63 7.34
N ASP A 29 2.50 -8.21 7.02
CA ASP A 29 3.57 -8.46 7.99
C ASP A 29 4.01 -7.13 8.62
N GLU A 30 4.23 -7.12 9.93
CA GLU A 30 4.59 -5.91 10.69
C GLU A 30 5.96 -5.35 10.28
N ASP A 31 6.83 -6.17 9.69
CA ASP A 31 8.09 -5.72 9.11
C ASP A 31 7.88 -4.97 7.78
N ILE A 32 6.75 -5.20 7.12
CA ILE A 32 6.42 -4.65 5.80
C ILE A 32 5.43 -3.49 5.94
N LEU A 33 4.22 -3.73 6.45
CA LEU A 33 3.18 -2.72 6.60
C LEU A 33 3.28 -2.03 7.95
N LYS A 34 3.86 -0.83 7.93
CA LYS A 34 4.15 -0.05 9.14
C LYS A 34 3.01 0.86 9.57
N GLY A 35 2.08 1.17 8.66
CA GLY A 35 0.95 2.02 8.97
C GLY A 35 -0.13 1.95 7.90
N VAL A 36 -1.36 2.19 8.32
CA VAL A 36 -2.52 2.36 7.44
C VAL A 36 -3.36 3.50 7.99
N GLU A 37 -3.65 4.48 7.14
CA GLU A 37 -4.61 5.52 7.42
C GLU A 37 -5.73 5.50 6.36
N VAL A 38 -6.96 5.71 6.82
CA VAL A 38 -8.12 5.87 5.95
C VAL A 38 -8.82 7.15 6.33
N SER A 39 -8.89 8.10 5.40
CA SER A 39 -9.54 9.39 5.62
C SER A 39 -11.06 9.25 5.66
N ASP A 40 -11.75 10.28 6.16
CA ASP A 40 -13.22 10.30 6.16
C ASP A 40 -13.83 10.37 4.74
N ALA A 41 -13.04 10.78 3.74
CA ALA A 41 -13.41 10.75 2.33
C ALA A 41 -13.15 9.38 1.66
N GLY A 42 -12.41 8.48 2.30
CA GLY A 42 -12.02 7.19 1.74
C GLY A 42 -10.72 7.21 0.93
N ASN A 43 -9.84 8.19 1.19
CA ASN A 43 -8.44 8.11 0.76
C ASN A 43 -7.68 7.14 1.66
N ILE A 44 -6.67 6.48 1.10
CA ILE A 44 -5.83 5.52 1.80
C ILE A 44 -4.38 5.98 1.73
N ASP A 45 -3.73 5.98 2.87
CA ASP A 45 -2.30 6.16 3.00
C ASP A 45 -1.70 4.89 3.62
N LEU A 46 -0.71 4.30 2.95
CA LEU A 46 0.02 3.12 3.41
C LEU A 46 1.47 3.49 3.66
N TRP A 47 2.04 3.04 4.78
CA TRP A 47 3.47 3.13 5.03
C TRP A 47 4.08 1.74 4.90
N ILE A 48 4.95 1.57 3.91
CA ILE A 48 5.52 0.26 3.57
C ILE A 48 7.05 0.29 3.64
N CYS A 49 7.61 -0.69 4.34
CA CYS A 49 9.02 -1.00 4.38
C CYS A 49 9.27 -2.25 3.52
N PRO A 50 9.74 -2.12 2.26
CA PRO A 50 9.97 -3.29 1.41
C PRO A 50 11.07 -4.18 2.01
N PRO A 51 10.90 -5.51 1.97
CA PRO A 51 11.84 -6.45 2.62
C PRO A 51 13.22 -6.50 1.95
N HIS A 52 13.28 -6.14 0.67
CA HIS A 52 14.52 -6.12 -0.11
C HIS A 52 14.70 -4.75 -0.76
N PRO A 53 15.40 -3.82 -0.08
CA PRO A 53 15.82 -2.56 -0.69
C PRO A 53 16.60 -2.87 -1.97
N HIS A 54 16.32 -2.12 -3.05
CA HIS A 54 16.91 -2.31 -4.38
C HIS A 54 16.41 -3.52 -5.20
N CYS A 55 15.46 -4.35 -4.74
CA CYS A 55 14.83 -5.32 -5.67
C CYS A 55 13.82 -4.61 -6.59
N PRO A 56 13.99 -4.66 -7.92
CA PRO A 56 12.98 -4.15 -8.84
C PRO A 56 11.63 -4.86 -8.66
N CYS A 57 11.67 -6.16 -8.34
CA CYS A 57 10.48 -6.96 -8.08
C CYS A 57 9.61 -6.45 -6.91
N CYS A 58 10.25 -5.92 -5.84
CA CYS A 58 9.54 -5.30 -4.74
C CYS A 58 8.86 -4.00 -5.20
N LEU A 59 9.55 -3.21 -6.02
CA LEU A 59 9.02 -1.96 -6.55
C LEU A 59 7.82 -2.21 -7.46
N ASP A 60 7.95 -3.13 -8.41
CA ASP A 60 6.87 -3.52 -9.33
C ASP A 60 5.65 -4.01 -8.57
N GLY A 61 5.85 -4.88 -7.56
CA GLY A 61 4.75 -5.38 -6.73
C GLY A 61 4.04 -4.29 -5.91
N LEU A 62 4.73 -3.21 -5.55
CA LEU A 62 4.14 -2.05 -4.87
C LEU A 62 3.39 -1.13 -5.83
N ILE A 63 3.89 -0.95 -7.06
CA ILE A 63 3.17 -0.25 -8.13
C ILE A 63 1.86 -0.98 -8.43
N GLU A 64 1.91 -2.30 -8.60
CA GLU A 64 0.71 -3.14 -8.79
C GLU A 64 -0.27 -3.03 -7.61
N LEU A 65 0.24 -3.03 -6.37
CA LEU A 65 -0.58 -2.82 -5.18
C LEU A 65 -1.28 -1.46 -5.21
N ARG A 66 -0.55 -0.38 -5.46
CA ARG A 66 -1.09 0.98 -5.50
C ARG A 66 -2.19 1.09 -6.57
N ASN A 67 -1.96 0.50 -7.73
CA ASN A 67 -2.92 0.52 -8.83
C ASN A 67 -4.18 -0.28 -8.49
N GLU A 68 -4.05 -1.51 -7.96
CA GLU A 68 -5.21 -2.31 -7.54
C GLU A 68 -6.05 -1.57 -6.48
N VAL A 69 -5.40 -0.91 -5.51
CA VAL A 69 -6.09 -0.15 -4.46
C VAL A 69 -6.79 1.09 -5.06
N SER A 70 -6.14 1.79 -5.99
CA SER A 70 -6.71 2.97 -6.65
C SER A 70 -7.86 2.64 -7.60
N GLU A 71 -7.83 1.47 -8.26
CA GLU A 71 -8.89 1.02 -9.18
C GLU A 71 -10.12 0.45 -8.44
N HIS A 72 -10.00 0.17 -7.15
CA HIS A 72 -11.09 -0.40 -6.39
C HIS A 72 -12.20 0.64 -6.15
N LYS A 73 -13.38 0.40 -6.73
CA LYS A 73 -14.58 1.29 -6.77
C LYS A 73 -15.03 2.03 -5.50
N ASN A 74 -14.56 1.60 -4.31
CA ASN A 74 -14.95 2.20 -3.03
C ASN A 74 -13.83 2.99 -2.35
N ILE A 75 -12.69 3.15 -3.02
CA ILE A 75 -11.50 3.85 -2.55
C ILE A 75 -11.34 5.07 -3.44
N LEU A 76 -11.13 6.24 -2.84
CA LEU A 76 -11.10 7.50 -3.59
C LEU A 76 -9.71 7.76 -4.19
N ALA A 77 -8.67 7.48 -3.42
CA ALA A 77 -7.27 7.60 -3.82
C ALA A 77 -6.41 6.72 -2.92
N CYS A 78 -5.22 6.34 -3.41
CA CYS A 78 -4.22 5.61 -2.65
C CYS A 78 -2.85 6.28 -2.79
N HIS A 79 -2.19 6.53 -1.67
CA HIS A 79 -0.78 6.90 -1.58
C HIS A 79 -0.02 5.81 -0.83
N ILE A 80 1.15 5.43 -1.34
CA ILE A 80 2.07 4.52 -0.66
C ILE A 80 3.36 5.27 -0.33
N GLU A 81 3.61 5.49 0.96
CA GLU A 81 4.86 6.04 1.46
C GLU A 81 5.85 4.92 1.75
N ILE A 82 7.03 4.99 1.12
CA ILE A 82 8.10 4.02 1.33
C ILE A 82 8.98 4.51 2.47
N ILE A 83 9.24 3.63 3.44
CA ILE A 83 10.04 3.96 4.62
C ILE A 83 11.07 2.87 4.94
N GLY A 84 12.07 3.22 5.76
CA GLY A 84 13.04 2.24 6.27
C GLY A 84 14.07 1.74 5.26
N VAL A 85 14.17 2.35 4.08
CA VAL A 85 15.12 1.97 3.03
C VAL A 85 15.90 3.16 2.45
N PRO A 86 17.11 2.94 1.89
CA PRO A 86 17.85 4.01 1.22
C PRO A 86 17.07 4.59 0.04
N GLN A 87 17.14 5.91 -0.15
CA GLN A 87 16.48 6.63 -1.24
C GLN A 87 14.96 6.38 -1.31
N SER A 88 14.32 6.27 -0.15
CA SER A 88 12.89 5.99 -0.05
C SER A 88 12.02 7.00 -0.80
N GLU A 89 12.41 8.28 -0.85
CA GLU A 89 11.70 9.32 -1.62
C GLU A 89 11.59 8.97 -3.12
N ARG A 90 12.65 8.37 -3.72
CA ARG A 90 12.63 7.96 -5.13
C ARG A 90 11.70 6.77 -5.34
N TRP A 91 11.63 5.86 -4.37
CA TRP A 91 10.69 4.76 -4.39
C TRP A 91 9.26 5.24 -4.22
N THR A 92 8.99 6.13 -3.25
CA THR A 92 7.68 6.77 -3.07
C THR A 92 7.24 7.45 -4.38
N ALA A 93 8.11 8.20 -5.03
CA ALA A 93 7.78 8.82 -6.32
C ALA A 93 7.44 7.79 -7.40
N ALA A 94 8.25 6.73 -7.55
CA ALA A 94 8.05 5.69 -8.56
C ALA A 94 6.78 4.85 -8.34
N VAL A 95 6.39 4.61 -7.08
CA VAL A 95 5.18 3.84 -6.76
C VAL A 95 3.89 4.64 -7.01
N ASN A 96 3.94 5.96 -6.88
CA ASN A 96 2.76 6.82 -6.92
C ASN A 96 2.58 7.61 -8.23
N GLU A 97 3.36 7.30 -9.27
CA GLU A 97 3.14 7.81 -10.63
C GLU A 97 1.76 7.39 -11.18
#